data_AF-A0A7V2XJW7-F1
#
_entry.id   AF-A0A7V2XJW7-F1
#
_cell.length_a   1.000
_cell.length_b   1.000
_cell.length_c   1.000
_cell.angle_alpha   90.00
_cell.angle_beta   90.00
_cell.angle_gamma   90.00
#
_symmetry.space_group_name_H-M   'P 1'
#
loop_
_entity.id
_entity.type
_entity.pdbx_description
1 polymer ?
#
loop_
_entity_poly.entity_id
_entity_poly.type
_entity_poly.pdbx_seq_one_letter_code
_entity_poly.pdbx_strand_id
1 'polypeptide(L)'
;MQLQLSRAQVDSDWKREVERRLGRKLADCYQCGKCTAGCPVSYEMFHPIHAMMRLAQLGRKDEALRSRSQWVCVACETCSTRCPKDAEPARLMTILREMAQEEGCVNANERDIYDFHTSFLASVRRFGRVYEMGLVAAYKLKSPLRRGPQDMLTALKMARRGKPGLFPHRIQNVAAIRRIYERTRLQAQAAARAESSPEPHGESH
;
A
#
# COMPACT_ATOMS: atom_id res chain seq x y z
N MET A 1 25.40 15.09 -1.87
CA MET A 1 24.75 13.75 -1.86
C MET A 1 25.69 12.78 -2.57
N GLN A 2 26.48 12.00 -1.82
CA GLN A 2 27.37 10.99 -2.42
C GLN A 2 26.52 9.75 -2.75
N LEU A 3 26.46 9.38 -4.03
CA LEU A 3 25.86 8.13 -4.49
C LEU A 3 26.86 7.00 -4.27
N GLN A 4 26.83 6.36 -3.10
CA GLN A 4 27.52 5.10 -2.89
C GLN A 4 26.65 3.96 -3.45
N LEU A 5 27.00 3.50 -4.64
CA LEU A 5 26.34 2.38 -5.32
C LEU A 5 27.27 1.17 -5.22
N SER A 6 26.93 0.20 -4.37
CA SER A 6 27.62 -1.09 -4.31
C SER A 6 26.86 -2.15 -5.11
N ARG A 7 27.57 -3.09 -5.72
CA ARG A 7 26.94 -4.21 -6.44
C ARG A 7 26.06 -5.07 -5.52
N ALA A 8 26.48 -5.23 -4.27
CA ALA A 8 25.73 -5.93 -3.23
C ALA A 8 24.37 -5.25 -2.93
N GLN A 9 24.31 -3.91 -2.94
CA GLN A 9 23.06 -3.20 -2.70
C GLN A 9 22.07 -3.37 -3.87
N VAL A 10 22.56 -3.27 -5.11
CA VAL A 10 21.74 -3.41 -6.32
C VAL A 10 21.23 -4.85 -6.50
N ASP A 11 21.92 -5.83 -5.95
CA ASP A 11 21.54 -7.25 -5.97
C ASP A 11 21.11 -7.79 -4.59
N SER A 12 20.43 -6.93 -3.83
CA SER A 12 19.96 -7.25 -2.48
C SER A 12 18.76 -8.20 -2.48
N ASP A 13 18.64 -8.99 -1.41
CA ASP A 13 17.46 -9.83 -1.14
C ASP A 13 16.15 -9.02 -1.17
N TRP A 14 16.21 -7.78 -0.69
CA TRP A 14 15.06 -6.88 -0.71
C TRP A 14 14.56 -6.61 -2.14
N LYS A 15 15.46 -6.37 -3.10
CA LYS A 15 15.05 -6.17 -4.49
C LYS A 15 14.41 -7.44 -5.06
N ARG A 16 14.98 -8.61 -4.79
CA ARG A 16 14.41 -9.91 -5.21
C ARG A 16 13.00 -10.09 -4.66
N GLU A 17 12.80 -9.75 -3.39
CA GLU A 17 11.50 -9.81 -2.73
C GLU A 17 10.48 -8.83 -3.34
N VAL A 18 10.90 -7.60 -3.67
CA VAL A 18 10.05 -6.65 -4.41
C VAL A 18 9.65 -7.20 -5.77
N GLU A 19 10.60 -7.72 -6.56
CA GLU A 19 10.32 -8.32 -7.88
C GLU A 19 9.37 -9.51 -7.77
N ARG A 20 9.53 -10.33 -6.73
CA ARG A 20 8.65 -11.48 -6.46
C ARG A 20 7.21 -11.04 -6.19
N ARG A 21 6.99 -10.05 -5.31
CA ARG A 21 5.65 -9.50 -5.04
C ARG A 21 5.06 -8.78 -6.26
N LEU A 22 5.92 -8.14 -7.06
CA LEU A 22 5.52 -7.45 -8.28
C LEU A 22 5.14 -8.42 -9.40
N GLY A 23 5.75 -9.61 -9.42
CA GLY A 23 5.63 -10.59 -10.50
C GLY A 23 6.36 -10.18 -11.78
N ARG A 24 7.24 -9.18 -11.70
CA ARG A 24 7.99 -8.60 -12.83
C ARG A 24 9.37 -8.13 -12.40
N LYS A 25 10.27 -7.99 -13.38
CA LYS A 25 11.62 -7.49 -13.14
C LYS A 25 11.59 -5.97 -13.03
N LEU A 26 12.23 -5.43 -12.00
CA LEU A 26 12.36 -3.98 -11.84
C LEU A 26 13.20 -3.39 -12.98
N ALA A 27 14.07 -4.20 -13.60
CA ALA A 27 14.86 -3.84 -14.77
C ALA A 27 14.02 -3.47 -16.02
N ASP A 28 12.76 -3.90 -16.11
CA ASP A 28 11.89 -3.57 -17.25
C ASP A 28 11.60 -2.06 -17.34
N CYS A 29 11.67 -1.36 -16.20
CA CYS A 29 11.49 0.08 -16.14
C CYS A 29 12.74 0.84 -16.63
N TYR A 30 12.67 1.34 -17.85
CA TYR A 30 13.69 2.22 -18.44
C TYR A 30 13.58 3.72 -18.08
N GLN A 31 12.87 4.08 -17.00
CA GLN A 31 12.84 5.46 -16.45
C GLN A 31 12.27 6.57 -17.37
N CYS A 32 11.31 6.28 -18.26
CA CYS A 32 10.70 7.31 -19.13
C CYS A 32 9.88 8.42 -18.42
N GLY A 33 9.59 8.30 -17.12
CA GLY A 33 8.86 9.32 -16.36
C GLY A 33 7.35 9.45 -16.62
N LYS A 34 6.78 8.74 -17.60
CA LYS A 34 5.35 8.84 -17.97
C LYS A 34 4.39 8.55 -16.81
N CYS A 35 4.77 7.66 -15.90
CA CYS A 35 4.01 7.36 -14.69
C CYS A 35 3.85 8.59 -13.78
N THR A 36 4.91 9.40 -13.63
CA THR A 36 4.88 10.64 -12.85
C THR A 36 4.10 11.72 -13.56
N ALA A 37 4.33 11.92 -14.86
CA ALA A 37 3.63 12.93 -15.64
C ALA A 37 2.10 12.69 -15.68
N GLY A 38 1.66 11.43 -15.69
CA GLY A 38 0.25 11.05 -15.66
C GLY A 38 -0.39 11.00 -14.27
N CYS A 39 0.38 11.20 -13.19
CA CYS A 39 -0.14 11.06 -11.84
C CYS A 39 -0.84 12.34 -11.38
N PRO A 40 -2.14 12.28 -11.02
CA PRO A 40 -2.90 13.47 -10.61
C PRO A 40 -2.44 14.03 -9.26
N VAL A 41 -1.76 13.23 -8.43
CA VAL A 41 -1.30 13.60 -7.08
C VAL A 41 0.23 13.65 -6.99
N SER A 42 0.93 13.77 -8.11
CA SER A 42 2.39 13.84 -8.15
C SER A 42 2.95 15.02 -7.36
N TYR A 43 2.22 16.14 -7.31
CA TYR A 43 2.59 17.36 -6.61
C TYR A 43 2.69 17.19 -5.08
N GLU A 44 2.02 16.17 -4.51
CA GLU A 44 2.11 15.82 -3.09
C GLU A 44 3.13 14.69 -2.80
N MET A 45 3.78 14.14 -3.83
CA MET A 45 4.75 13.06 -3.63
C MET A 45 6.13 13.65 -3.32
N PHE A 46 6.81 13.09 -2.32
CA PHE A 46 8.20 13.46 -2.03
C PHE A 46 9.16 12.90 -3.08
N HIS A 47 8.95 11.64 -3.44
CA HIS A 47 9.60 10.99 -4.56
C HIS A 47 8.57 10.77 -5.66
N PRO A 48 8.77 11.30 -6.88
CA PRO A 48 7.90 10.98 -7.99
C PRO A 48 7.91 9.47 -8.29
N ILE A 49 6.84 8.95 -8.88
CA ILE A 49 6.68 7.51 -9.14
C ILE A 49 7.88 6.87 -9.87
N HIS A 50 8.44 7.52 -10.89
CA HIS A 50 9.62 6.96 -11.58
C HIS A 50 10.86 6.89 -10.66
N ALA A 51 11.04 7.85 -9.76
CA ALA A 51 12.09 7.81 -8.74
C ALA A 51 11.83 6.68 -7.73
N MET A 52 10.58 6.41 -7.35
CA MET A 52 10.24 5.24 -6.52
C MET A 52 10.60 3.92 -7.22
N MET A 53 10.31 3.80 -8.52
CA MET A 53 10.79 2.66 -9.33
C MET A 53 12.32 2.57 -9.30
N ARG A 54 13.02 3.71 -9.38
CA ARG A 54 14.48 3.74 -9.38
C ARG A 54 15.07 3.35 -8.02
N LEU A 55 14.49 3.79 -6.92
CA LEU A 55 14.91 3.38 -5.57
C LEU A 55 14.79 1.87 -5.41
N ALA A 56 13.69 1.28 -5.89
CA ALA A 56 13.50 -0.16 -5.92
C ALA A 56 14.57 -0.87 -6.79
N GLN A 57 14.84 -0.38 -8.00
CA GLN A 57 15.88 -0.93 -8.89
C GLN A 57 17.27 -0.95 -8.26
N LEU A 58 17.59 0.10 -7.48
CA LEU A 58 18.88 0.30 -6.85
C LEU A 58 19.00 -0.38 -5.48
N GLY A 59 17.97 -1.09 -5.02
CA GLY A 59 17.95 -1.72 -3.71
C GLY A 59 17.98 -0.73 -2.54
N ARG A 60 17.55 0.53 -2.75
CA ARG A 60 17.56 1.59 -1.71
C ARG A 60 16.34 1.44 -0.80
N LYS A 61 16.31 0.34 -0.06
CA LYS A 61 15.21 -0.10 0.80
C LYS A 61 14.74 1.01 1.74
N ASP A 62 15.63 1.54 2.56
CA ASP A 62 15.27 2.50 3.61
C ASP A 62 14.60 3.75 3.05
N GLU A 63 15.11 4.26 1.93
CA GLU A 63 14.55 5.45 1.27
C GLU A 63 13.22 5.18 0.57
N ALA A 64 13.06 3.99 0.00
CA ALA A 64 11.79 3.57 -0.58
C ALA A 64 10.72 3.42 0.51
N LEU A 65 11.02 2.67 1.58
CA LEU A 65 10.06 2.36 2.65
C LEU A 65 9.72 3.58 3.53
N ARG A 66 10.64 4.54 3.68
CA ARG A 66 10.40 5.78 4.43
C ARG A 66 9.84 6.92 3.58
N SER A 67 9.66 6.76 2.27
CA SER A 67 9.07 7.83 1.47
C SER A 67 7.60 8.06 1.87
N ARG A 68 7.14 9.31 1.89
CA ARG A 68 5.68 9.58 2.04
C ARG A 68 4.88 9.20 0.79
N SER A 69 5.56 8.98 -0.34
CA SER A 69 4.93 8.88 -1.66
C SER A 69 4.00 7.68 -1.78
N GLN A 70 4.33 6.54 -1.14
CA GLN A 70 3.42 5.39 -1.08
C GLN A 70 2.15 5.66 -0.25
N TRP A 71 2.20 6.58 0.72
CA TRP A 71 1.04 6.95 1.53
C TRP A 71 0.10 7.92 0.82
N VAL A 72 0.67 8.81 -0.01
CA VAL A 72 -0.09 9.76 -0.84
C VAL A 72 -0.70 9.10 -2.08
N CYS A 73 -0.11 8.00 -2.56
CA CYS A 73 -0.61 7.27 -3.72
C CYS A 73 -2.07 6.79 -3.52
N VAL A 74 -2.98 7.26 -4.38
CA VAL A 74 -4.41 6.90 -4.35
C VAL A 74 -4.77 5.62 -5.11
N ALA A 75 -3.77 4.87 -5.60
CA ALA A 75 -3.95 3.61 -6.33
C ALA A 75 -4.96 3.70 -7.51
N CYS A 76 -4.92 4.79 -8.28
CA CYS A 76 -5.80 4.99 -9.43
C CYS A 76 -5.41 4.22 -10.71
N GLU A 77 -4.30 3.49 -10.71
CA GLU A 77 -3.80 2.65 -11.83
C GLU A 77 -3.45 3.39 -13.16
N THR A 78 -3.58 4.72 -13.22
CA THR A 78 -3.21 5.50 -14.42
C THR A 78 -1.77 5.29 -14.86
N CYS A 79 -0.85 5.19 -13.89
CA CYS A 79 0.58 5.01 -14.17
C CYS A 79 0.90 3.62 -14.77
N SER A 80 0.22 2.56 -14.32
CA SER A 80 0.38 1.20 -14.85
C SER A 80 -0.21 1.13 -16.26
N THR A 81 -1.44 1.58 -16.43
CA THR A 81 -2.17 1.56 -17.71
C THR A 81 -1.43 2.26 -18.85
N ARG A 82 -0.70 3.33 -18.54
CA ARG A 82 0.04 4.11 -19.54
C ARG A 82 1.49 3.66 -19.74
N CYS A 83 1.96 2.68 -18.97
CA CYS A 83 3.34 2.22 -19.00
C CYS A 83 3.65 1.47 -20.30
N PRO A 84 4.59 1.94 -21.14
CA PRO A 84 4.93 1.26 -22.40
C PRO A 84 5.72 -0.04 -22.19
N LYS A 85 6.21 -0.28 -20.96
CA LYS A 85 6.99 -1.46 -20.57
C LYS A 85 6.23 -2.39 -19.64
N ASP A 86 4.97 -2.08 -19.34
CA ASP A 86 4.13 -2.89 -18.45
C ASP A 86 4.81 -3.17 -17.09
N ALA A 87 5.52 -2.17 -16.55
CA ALA A 87 6.36 -2.27 -15.36
C ALA A 87 5.59 -2.11 -14.03
N GLU A 88 4.26 -2.10 -14.07
CA GLU A 88 3.36 -2.12 -12.90
C GLU A 88 3.69 -1.11 -11.75
N PRO A 89 3.92 0.20 -12.04
CA PRO A 89 4.27 1.19 -11.01
C PRO A 89 3.23 1.37 -9.90
N ALA A 90 1.92 1.23 -10.16
CA ALA A 90 0.93 1.34 -9.10
C ALA A 90 1.01 0.16 -8.10
N ARG A 91 1.24 -1.04 -8.61
CA ARG A 91 1.48 -2.24 -7.81
C ARG A 91 2.74 -2.09 -6.97
N LEU A 92 3.83 -1.54 -7.53
CA LEU A 92 5.02 -1.22 -6.74
C LEU A 92 4.70 -0.30 -5.55
N MET A 93 3.94 0.77 -5.77
CA MET A 93 3.57 1.70 -4.68
C MET A 93 2.76 1.01 -3.58
N THR A 94 1.91 0.05 -3.94
CA THR A 94 1.15 -0.77 -2.97
C THR A 94 2.06 -1.71 -2.21
N ILE A 95 2.98 -2.41 -2.89
CA ILE A 95 3.97 -3.30 -2.28
C ILE A 95 4.85 -2.54 -1.28
N LEU A 96 5.37 -1.37 -1.65
CA LEU A 96 6.19 -0.56 -0.76
C LEU A 96 5.42 -0.08 0.47
N ARG A 97 4.10 0.19 0.33
CA ARG A 97 3.23 0.50 1.47
C ARG A 97 3.08 -0.70 2.41
N GLU A 98 2.82 -1.88 1.86
CA GLU A 98 2.66 -3.12 2.64
C GLU A 98 3.96 -3.48 3.38
N MET A 99 5.09 -3.47 2.68
CA MET A 99 6.40 -3.71 3.28
C MET A 99 6.72 -2.69 4.39
N ALA A 100 6.42 -1.40 4.19
CA ALA A 100 6.62 -0.39 5.22
C ALA A 100 5.76 -0.65 6.46
N GLN A 101 4.57 -1.24 6.31
CA GLN A 101 3.72 -1.64 7.44
C GLN A 101 4.28 -2.87 8.15
N GLU A 102 4.70 -3.88 7.40
CA GLU A 102 5.31 -5.12 7.93
C GLU A 102 6.57 -4.84 8.74
N GLU A 103 7.39 -3.89 8.29
CA GLU A 103 8.65 -3.51 8.93
C GLU A 103 8.52 -2.38 9.97
N GLY A 104 7.30 -1.91 10.25
CA GLY A 104 7.07 -0.82 11.19
C GLY A 104 7.65 0.55 10.76
N CYS A 105 7.98 0.72 9.47
CA CYS A 105 8.52 1.94 8.88
C CYS A 105 7.45 2.99 8.55
N VAL A 106 6.39 3.08 9.36
CA VAL A 106 5.34 4.08 9.18
C VAL A 106 5.78 5.40 9.80
N ASN A 107 6.05 6.38 8.95
CA ASN A 107 6.40 7.73 9.39
C ASN A 107 5.30 8.35 10.28
N ALA A 108 5.71 9.18 11.25
CA ALA A 108 4.81 9.73 12.26
C ALA A 108 3.74 10.69 11.70
N ASN A 109 4.04 11.34 10.57
CA ASN A 109 3.12 12.28 9.90
C ASN A 109 2.03 11.53 9.11
N GLU A 110 2.31 10.31 8.68
CA GLU A 110 1.46 9.46 7.86
C GLU A 110 0.63 8.49 8.70
N ARG A 111 0.80 8.52 10.04
CA ARG A 111 0.04 7.68 10.99
C ARG A 111 -1.47 7.85 10.86
N ASP A 112 -1.94 9.06 10.57
CA ASP A 112 -3.36 9.32 10.36
C ASP A 112 -3.89 8.63 9.08
N ILE A 113 -3.12 8.65 8.00
CA ILE A 113 -3.44 7.93 6.76
C ILE A 113 -3.46 6.42 7.02
N TYR A 114 -2.48 5.92 7.75
CA TYR A 114 -2.40 4.50 8.15
C TYR A 114 -3.59 4.06 9.02
N ASP A 115 -3.96 4.84 10.03
CA ASP A 115 -5.08 4.53 10.92
C ASP A 115 -6.42 4.56 10.19
N PHE A 116 -6.59 5.51 9.28
CA PHE A 116 -7.76 5.57 8.42
C PHE A 116 -7.82 4.33 7.52
N HIS A 117 -6.73 4.02 6.82
CA HIS A 117 -6.63 2.88 5.91
C HIS A 117 -6.93 1.54 6.61
N THR A 118 -6.35 1.32 7.78
CA THR A 118 -6.58 0.08 8.55
C THR A 118 -8.01 0.00 9.08
N SER A 119 -8.60 1.12 9.50
CA SER A 119 -10.01 1.18 9.94
C SER A 119 -10.97 0.94 8.77
N PHE A 120 -10.65 1.48 7.60
CA PHE A 120 -11.40 1.26 6.36
C PHE A 120 -11.41 -0.21 5.98
N LEU A 121 -10.23 -0.84 5.92
CA LEU A 121 -10.13 -2.27 5.60
C LEU A 121 -10.84 -3.15 6.63
N ALA A 122 -10.78 -2.81 7.92
CA ALA A 122 -11.53 -3.54 8.95
C ALA A 122 -13.05 -3.45 8.74
N SER A 123 -13.56 -2.28 8.35
CA SER A 123 -14.99 -2.08 8.03
C SER A 123 -15.42 -2.95 6.85
N VAL A 124 -14.65 -2.94 5.75
CA VAL A 124 -14.93 -3.75 4.56
C VAL A 124 -14.86 -5.25 4.88
N ARG A 125 -13.83 -5.70 5.62
CA ARG A 125 -13.71 -7.10 6.05
C ARG A 125 -14.90 -7.57 6.90
N ARG A 126 -15.42 -6.69 7.77
CA ARG A 126 -16.49 -7.05 8.71
C ARG A 126 -17.87 -7.05 8.05
N PHE A 127 -18.16 -6.05 7.21
CA PHE A 127 -19.50 -5.79 6.70
C PHE A 127 -19.66 -6.04 5.19
N GLY A 128 -18.57 -6.30 4.47
CA GLY A 128 -18.54 -6.43 3.01
C GLY A 128 -18.67 -5.11 2.26
N ARG A 129 -18.93 -4.01 2.97
CA ARG A 129 -18.97 -2.62 2.48
C ARG A 129 -18.52 -1.67 3.59
N VAL A 130 -18.26 -0.42 3.23
CA VAL A 130 -17.95 0.62 4.21
C VAL A 130 -19.20 0.96 5.02
N TYR A 131 -19.11 0.78 6.34
CA TYR A 131 -20.03 1.38 7.30
C TYR A 131 -19.45 2.71 7.76
N GLU A 132 -19.92 3.81 7.17
CA GLU A 132 -19.34 5.15 7.31
C GLU A 132 -19.24 5.60 8.77
N MET A 133 -20.30 5.38 9.57
CA MET A 133 -20.28 5.81 10.97
C MET A 133 -19.36 4.98 11.84
N GLY A 134 -19.35 3.66 11.65
CA GLY A 134 -18.40 2.78 12.34
C GLY A 134 -16.95 3.05 11.92
N LEU A 135 -16.72 3.41 10.66
CA LEU A 135 -15.39 3.80 10.17
C LEU A 135 -14.90 5.07 10.85
N VAL A 136 -15.70 6.14 10.86
CA VAL A 136 -15.34 7.42 11.49
C VAL A 136 -15.10 7.22 12.99
N ALA A 137 -15.97 6.46 13.67
CA ALA A 137 -15.81 6.13 15.08
C ALA A 137 -14.51 5.32 15.34
N ALA A 138 -14.30 4.22 14.62
CA ALA A 138 -13.11 3.38 14.76
C ALA A 138 -11.81 4.14 14.45
N TYR A 139 -11.83 4.98 13.43
CA TYR A 139 -10.72 5.87 13.11
C TYR A 139 -10.44 6.81 14.28
N LYS A 140 -11.42 7.55 14.79
CA LYS A 140 -11.18 8.49 15.91
C LYS A 140 -10.74 7.80 17.20
N LEU A 141 -11.28 6.62 17.51
CA LEU A 141 -10.91 5.84 18.69
C LEU A 141 -9.45 5.35 18.70
N LYS A 142 -8.80 5.23 17.53
CA LYS A 142 -7.37 4.88 17.46
C LYS A 142 -6.43 6.02 17.86
N SER A 143 -6.86 7.28 17.81
CA SER A 143 -6.06 8.42 18.28
C SER A 143 -6.93 9.57 18.78
N PRO A 144 -7.65 9.38 19.91
CA PRO A 144 -8.64 10.34 20.40
C PRO A 144 -8.02 11.69 20.81
N LEU A 145 -6.78 11.72 21.32
CA LEU A 145 -6.09 12.96 21.70
C LEU A 145 -5.62 13.82 20.51
N ARG A 146 -5.35 13.23 19.34
CA ARG A 146 -4.85 13.95 18.16
C ARG A 146 -5.98 14.51 17.29
N ARG A 147 -7.19 13.98 17.44
CA ARG A 147 -8.32 14.14 16.51
C ARG A 147 -9.48 14.87 17.20
N GLY A 148 -9.28 16.17 17.45
CA GLY A 148 -10.17 17.04 18.23
C GLY A 148 -11.67 17.02 17.87
N PRO A 149 -12.53 17.72 18.63
CA PRO A 149 -13.99 17.56 18.60
C PRO A 149 -14.69 18.15 17.37
N GLN A 150 -13.95 18.72 16.42
CA GLN A 150 -14.48 19.48 15.28
C GLN A 150 -15.46 18.66 14.44
N ASP A 151 -15.14 17.38 14.21
CA ASP A 151 -16.01 16.48 13.45
C ASP A 151 -17.25 16.02 14.23
N MET A 152 -17.29 16.14 15.57
CA MET A 152 -18.49 15.80 16.35
C MET A 152 -19.61 16.81 16.09
N LEU A 153 -19.27 18.09 15.90
CA LEU A 153 -20.24 19.12 15.53
C LEU A 153 -20.82 18.85 14.13
N THR A 154 -19.96 18.49 13.17
CA THR A 154 -20.36 18.08 11.82
C THR A 154 -21.23 16.82 11.86
N ALA A 155 -20.86 15.83 12.66
CA ALA A 155 -21.64 14.61 12.88
C ALA A 155 -23.02 14.92 13.48
N LEU A 156 -23.11 15.81 14.46
CA LEU A 156 -24.39 16.26 15.04
C LEU A 156 -25.26 17.00 14.01
N LYS A 157 -24.65 17.87 13.19
CA LYS A 157 -25.34 18.60 12.11
C LYS A 157 -25.86 17.66 11.02
N MET A 158 -25.12 16.60 10.71
CA MET A 158 -25.52 15.56 9.76
C MET A 158 -26.61 14.65 10.34
N ALA A 159 -26.48 14.25 11.61
CA ALA A 159 -27.50 13.49 12.33
C ALA A 159 -28.84 14.25 12.40
N ARG A 160 -28.81 15.56 12.71
CA ARG A 160 -29.98 16.45 12.67
C ARG A 160 -30.61 16.59 11.29
N ARG A 161 -29.88 16.31 10.21
CA ARG A 161 -30.37 16.35 8.83
C ARG A 161 -30.83 14.98 8.30
N GLY A 162 -30.91 13.95 9.15
CA GLY A 162 -31.42 12.62 8.78
C GLY A 162 -30.52 11.83 7.83
N LYS A 163 -29.25 12.25 7.65
CA LYS A 163 -28.23 11.54 6.85
C LYS A 163 -27.01 11.38 7.76
N PRO A 164 -26.67 10.17 8.28
CA PRO A 164 -26.50 8.94 7.51
C PRO A 164 -27.13 7.69 8.17
N GLY A 165 -27.09 6.54 7.48
CA GLY A 165 -27.50 5.25 8.04
C GLY A 165 -26.66 4.88 9.27
N LEU A 166 -27.24 5.06 10.46
CA LEU A 166 -26.68 4.75 11.78
C LEU A 166 -26.40 3.27 12.01
N PHE A 167 -26.86 2.40 11.11
CA PHE A 167 -26.72 0.97 11.24
C PHE A 167 -25.97 0.39 10.05
N PRO A 168 -25.07 -0.58 10.28
CA PRO A 168 -24.32 -1.23 9.22
C PRO A 168 -25.26 -2.00 8.30
N HIS A 169 -25.41 -1.56 7.05
CA HIS A 169 -26.07 -2.37 6.04
C HIS A 169 -25.12 -3.47 5.57
N ARG A 170 -25.46 -4.74 5.79
CA ARG A 170 -24.71 -5.86 5.20
C ARG A 170 -25.13 -6.03 3.73
N ILE A 171 -24.16 -6.30 2.87
CA ILE A 171 -24.44 -6.75 1.50
C ILE A 171 -24.98 -8.18 1.53
N GLN A 172 -25.73 -8.60 0.52
CA GLN A 172 -26.29 -9.96 0.48
C GLN A 172 -25.21 -11.05 0.42
N ASN A 173 -24.04 -10.76 -0.18
CA ASN A 173 -22.98 -11.73 -0.40
C ASN A 173 -21.67 -11.39 0.35
N VAL A 174 -21.75 -11.15 1.66
CA VAL A 174 -20.54 -10.95 2.51
C VAL A 174 -19.61 -12.16 2.44
N ALA A 175 -20.16 -13.36 2.25
CA ALA A 175 -19.39 -14.60 2.12
C ALA A 175 -18.44 -14.57 0.91
N ALA A 176 -18.83 -13.98 -0.23
CA ALA A 176 -17.92 -13.80 -1.35
C ALA A 176 -16.74 -12.87 -1.00
N ILE A 177 -17.00 -11.76 -0.30
CA ILE A 177 -15.92 -10.86 0.15
C ILE A 177 -14.97 -11.58 1.10
N ARG A 178 -15.49 -12.36 2.06
CA ARG A 178 -14.65 -13.17 2.96
C ARG A 178 -13.77 -14.16 2.20
N ARG A 179 -14.34 -14.86 1.20
CA ARG A 179 -13.58 -15.78 0.33
C ARG A 179 -12.46 -15.07 -0.44
N ILE A 180 -12.68 -13.84 -0.90
CA ILE A 180 -11.63 -13.06 -1.56
C ILE A 180 -10.47 -12.81 -0.58
N TYR A 181 -10.78 -12.33 0.63
CA TYR A 181 -9.75 -12.10 1.65
C TYR A 181 -9.01 -13.39 2.05
N GLU A 182 -9.74 -14.50 2.23
CA GLU A 182 -9.14 -15.79 2.54
C GLU A 182 -8.22 -16.27 1.42
N ARG A 183 -8.66 -16.17 0.16
CA ARG A 183 -7.85 -16.52 -1.02
C ARG A 183 -6.57 -15.68 -1.07
N THR A 184 -6.67 -14.36 -0.92
CA THR A 184 -5.51 -13.47 -0.91
C THR A 184 -4.56 -13.80 0.24
N ARG A 185 -5.08 -14.12 1.43
CA ARG A 185 -4.25 -14.56 2.57
C ARG A 185 -3.53 -15.88 2.28
N LEU A 186 -4.23 -16.85 1.70
CA LEU A 186 -3.65 -18.15 1.34
C LEU A 186 -2.59 -18.00 0.25
N GLN A 187 -2.81 -17.13 -0.74
CA GLN A 187 -1.81 -16.83 -1.77
C GLN A 187 -0.56 -16.17 -1.17
N ALA A 188 -0.72 -15.22 -0.25
CA ALA A 188 0.40 -14.62 0.47
C ALA A 188 1.16 -15.65 1.33
N GLN A 189 0.45 -16.56 2.01
CA GLN A 189 1.05 -17.62 2.81
C GLN A 189 1.73 -18.70 1.97
N ALA A 190 1.17 -19.07 0.82
CA ALA A 190 1.78 -20.01 -0.12
C ALA A 190 3.07 -19.43 -0.72
N ALA A 191 3.06 -18.14 -1.07
CA ALA A 191 4.25 -17.42 -1.49
C ALA A 191 5.33 -17.41 -0.39
N ALA A 192 4.96 -17.12 0.86
CA ALA A 192 5.90 -17.14 2.00
C ALA A 192 6.41 -18.55 2.36
N ARG A 193 5.63 -19.62 2.12
CA ARG A 193 6.07 -21.00 2.37
C ARG A 193 7.02 -21.53 1.29
N ALA A 194 6.86 -21.08 0.05
CA ALA A 194 7.82 -21.36 -1.01
C ALA A 194 9.22 -20.80 -0.69
N GLU A 195 9.30 -19.76 0.17
CA GLU A 195 10.57 -19.18 0.65
C GLU A 195 11.27 -20.03 1.72
N SER A 196 10.56 -20.89 2.46
CA SER A 196 11.13 -21.68 3.58
C SER A 196 11.59 -23.09 3.21
N SER A 197 11.37 -23.52 1.98
CA SER A 197 11.89 -24.82 1.51
C SER A 197 13.35 -24.62 1.07
N PRO A 198 14.32 -25.31 1.68
CA PRO A 198 15.70 -25.23 1.23
C PRO A 198 15.78 -25.75 -0.21
N GLU A 199 16.44 -24.99 -1.09
CA GLU A 199 16.78 -25.48 -2.42
C GLU A 199 17.54 -26.81 -2.27
N PRO A 200 17.20 -27.86 -3.05
CA PRO A 200 18.05 -29.04 -3.08
C PRO A 200 19.42 -28.58 -3.56
N HIS A 201 20.43 -28.73 -2.71
CA HIS A 201 21.83 -28.49 -3.05
C HIS A 201 22.13 -29.17 -4.39
N GLY A 202 22.31 -28.36 -5.43
CA GLY A 202 22.73 -28.83 -6.73
C GLY A 202 24.10 -29.46 -6.59
N GLU A 203 24.17 -30.76 -6.89
CA GLU A 203 25.40 -31.52 -6.98
C GLU A 203 26.33 -30.87 -7.99
N SER A 204 27.57 -30.70 -7.54
CA SER A 204 28.75 -30.40 -8.33
C SER A 204 28.93 -31.39 -9.48
N HIS A 205 29.01 -30.88 -10.70
CA HIS A 205 29.75 -31.49 -11.81
C HIS A 205 30.39 -30.42 -12.69
#